data_AF-A0A348ZES4-F1
#
_entry.id   AF-A0A348ZES4-F1
#
_cell.length_a   1.000
_cell.length_b   1.000
_cell.length_c   1.000
_cell.angle_alpha   90.00
_cell.angle_beta   90.00
_cell.angle_gamma   90.00
#
_symmetry.space_group_name_H-M   'P 1'
#
loop_
_entity.id
_entity.type
_entity.pdbx_description
1 polymer ?
#
loop_
_entity_poly.entity_id
_entity_poly.type
_entity_poly.pdbx_seq_one_letter_code
_entity_poly.pdbx_strand_id
1 'polypeptide(L)' 'EFARHVNEEATQQCTLRSLLKFRTDVNSSIPIEEVEPASEIVKRFATGAMSFGSISQESHESLAVAMNRLGGKSNTGEGG' A
#
# COMPACT_ATOMS: atom_id res chain seq x y z
N GLU A 1 12.09 -1.78 10.44
CA GLU A 1 13.28 -1.61 9.57
C GLU A 1 12.96 -1.00 8.20
N PHE A 2 12.38 -1.72 7.23
CA PHE A 2 12.19 -1.19 5.86
C PHE A 2 11.49 0.18 5.79
N ALA A 3 10.34 0.33 6.46
CA ALA A 3 9.59 1.59 6.45
C ALA A 3 10.37 2.77 7.05
N ARG A 4 11.22 2.53 8.06
CA ARG A 4 12.06 3.56 8.68
C ARG A 4 13.13 4.05 7.69
N HIS A 5 13.81 3.12 7.03
CA HIS A 5 14.81 3.42 6.02
C HIS A 5 14.23 4.26 4.87
N VAL A 6 13.08 3.85 4.32
CA VAL A 6 12.40 4.59 3.24
C VAL A 6 11.96 5.99 3.67
N ASN A 7 11.47 6.14 4.91
CA ASN A 7 11.06 7.46 5.44
C ASN A 7 12.25 8.42 5.62
N GLU A 8 13.39 7.90 6.11
CA GLU A 8 14.63 8.67 6.27
C GLU A 8 15.18 9.13 4.90
N GLU A 9 15.26 8.23 3.93
CA GLU A 9 15.71 8.54 2.57
C GLU A 9 14.79 9.56 1.88
N ALA A 10 13.48 9.36 1.93
CA ALA A 10 12.52 10.29 1.32
C ALA A 10 12.63 11.70 1.91
N THR A 11 12.97 11.81 3.21
CA THR A 11 13.23 13.10 3.87
C THR A 11 14.51 13.73 3.36
N GLN A 12 15.60 12.96 3.20
CA GLN A 12 16.87 13.44 2.62
C GLN A 12 16.70 13.91 1.16
N GLN A 13 15.84 13.24 0.39
CA GLN A 13 15.52 13.60 -1.00
C GLN A 13 14.48 14.73 -1.12
N CYS A 14 14.00 15.29 0.00
CA CYS A 14 13.05 16.41 0.02
C CYS A 14 11.77 16.20 -0.82
N THR A 15 11.25 14.97 -0.87
CA THR A 15 9.96 14.73 -1.54
C THR A 15 8.85 15.55 -0.88
N LEU A 16 7.88 16.08 -1.64
CA LEU A 16 6.84 16.96 -1.09
C LEU A 16 6.15 16.38 0.15
N ARG A 17 5.86 15.07 0.14
CA ARG A 17 5.21 14.38 1.28
C ARG A 17 6.13 14.24 2.49
N SER A 18 7.44 14.04 2.32
CA SER A 18 8.37 13.84 3.44
C SER A 18 8.67 15.14 4.20
N LEU A 19 8.41 16.30 3.60
CA LEU A 19 8.51 17.60 4.25
C LEU A 19 7.31 17.90 5.17
N LEU A 20 6.27 17.06 5.16
CA LEU A 20 5.08 17.20 5.99
C LEU A 20 5.14 16.28 7.22
N LYS A 21 4.54 16.72 8.33
CA LYS A 21 4.38 15.93 9.56
C LYS A 21 2.93 15.92 10.00
N PHE A 22 2.50 14.79 10.57
CA PHE A 22 1.22 14.73 11.26
C PHE A 22 1.27 15.58 12.53
N ARG A 23 0.22 16.37 12.76
CA ARG A 23 0.02 17.10 14.02
C ARG A 23 -0.65 16.17 15.03
N THR A 24 0.15 15.55 15.89
CA THR A 24 -0.32 14.57 16.87
C THR A 24 -0.72 15.20 18.21
N ASP A 25 -0.51 16.49 18.37
CA ASP A 25 -0.84 17.28 19.57
C ASP A 25 -2.32 17.69 19.65
N VAL A 26 -3.07 17.56 18.55
CA VAL A 26 -4.44 18.08 18.43
C VAL A 26 -5.48 17.12 19.01
N ASN A 27 -5.20 15.81 19.00
CA ASN A 27 -6.11 14.76 19.45
C ASN A 27 -5.38 13.80 20.38
N SER A 28 -6.09 13.25 21.37
CA SER A 28 -5.59 12.15 22.20
C SER A 28 -5.47 10.87 21.38
N SER A 29 -4.44 10.07 21.66
CA SER A 29 -4.31 8.73 21.09
C SER A 29 -5.46 7.82 21.52
N ILE A 30 -5.91 6.96 20.61
CA ILE A 30 -6.89 5.91 20.89
C ILE A 30 -6.20 4.54 21.00
N PRO A 31 -6.80 3.58 21.73
CA PRO A 31 -6.39 2.16 21.68
C PRO A 31 -6.42 1.61 20.25
N ILE A 32 -5.52 0.66 19.94
CA ILE A 32 -5.44 0.08 18.60
C ILE A 32 -6.68 -0.76 18.27
N GLU A 33 -7.35 -1.28 19.29
CA GLU A 33 -8.59 -2.06 19.19
C GLU A 33 -9.78 -1.20 18.72
N GLU A 34 -9.69 0.12 18.87
CA GLU A 34 -10.70 1.06 18.36
C GLU A 34 -10.44 1.46 16.89
N VAL A 35 -9.26 1.13 16.35
CA VAL A 35 -8.93 1.38 14.95
C VAL A 35 -9.61 0.34 14.06
N GLU A 36 -10.00 0.76 12.85
CA GLU A 36 -10.54 -0.14 11.83
C GLU A 36 -9.62 -1.36 11.62
N PRO A 37 -10.17 -2.60 11.58
CA PRO A 37 -9.36 -3.80 11.40
C PRO A 37 -8.57 -3.80 10.10
N ALA A 38 -7.38 -4.40 10.13
CA ALA A 38 -6.53 -4.54 8.95
C ALA A 38 -7.27 -5.20 7.77
N SER A 39 -8.15 -6.18 8.03
CA SER A 39 -8.97 -6.86 7.02
C SER A 39 -9.92 -5.94 6.26
N GLU A 40 -10.36 -4.83 6.87
CA GLU A 40 -11.20 -3.83 6.21
C GLU A 40 -10.36 -2.78 5.50
N ILE A 41 -9.20 -2.40 6.08
CA ILE A 41 -8.25 -1.47 5.47
C ILE A 41 -7.74 -2.02 4.12
N VAL A 42 -7.33 -3.29 4.06
CA VAL A 42 -6.73 -3.89 2.85
C VAL A 42 -7.68 -3.95 1.65
N LYS A 43 -9.00 -3.88 1.86
CA LYS A 43 -9.98 -3.81 0.77
C LYS A 43 -9.87 -2.52 -0.04
N ARG A 44 -9.28 -1.47 0.53
CA ARG A 44 -9.02 -0.19 -0.16
C ARG A 44 -7.76 -0.26 -1.02
N PHE A 45 -6.96 -1.32 -0.91
CA PHE A 45 -5.73 -1.47 -1.69
C PHE A 45 -6.03 -2.07 -3.06
N ALA A 46 -5.29 -1.59 -4.04
CA ALA A 46 -5.28 -2.14 -5.39
C ALA A 46 -3.83 -2.37 -5.82
N THR A 47 -3.58 -3.47 -6.51
CA THR A 47 -2.29 -3.62 -7.20
C THR A 47 -2.26 -2.68 -8.40
N GLY A 48 -1.08 -2.12 -8.70
CA GLY A 48 -0.89 -1.31 -9.89
C GLY A 48 -1.19 -2.11 -11.17
N ALA A 49 -1.54 -1.39 -12.24
CA ALA A 49 -1.69 -1.95 -13.58
C ALA A 49 -0.31 -2.45 -14.06
N MET A 50 -0.16 -3.76 -14.20
CA MET A 50 1.08 -4.37 -14.69
C MET A 50 0.73 -5.29 -15.86
N SER A 51 1.25 -4.95 -17.05
CA SER A 51 0.89 -5.63 -18.28
C SER A 51 1.36 -7.09 -18.30
N PHE A 52 0.51 -7.97 -18.83
CA PHE A 52 0.87 -9.32 -19.20
C PHE A 52 1.97 -9.25 -20.28
N GLY A 53 3.21 -9.62 -19.93
CA GLY A 53 4.39 -9.44 -20.77
C GLY A 53 5.45 -8.49 -20.19
N SER A 54 5.08 -7.59 -19.27
CA SER A 54 6.04 -6.83 -18.44
C SER A 54 6.46 -7.61 -17.19
N ILE A 55 5.59 -8.50 -16.72
CA ILE A 55 5.86 -9.46 -15.65
C ILE A 55 5.48 -10.86 -16.11
N SER A 56 6.02 -11.88 -15.44
CA SER A 56 5.68 -13.28 -15.75
C SER A 56 4.21 -13.56 -15.45
N GLN A 57 3.63 -14.54 -16.14
CA GLN A 57 2.25 -14.98 -15.91
C GLN A 57 2.04 -15.41 -14.45
N GLU A 58 2.99 -16.15 -13.87
CA GLU A 58 2.93 -16.61 -12.49
C GLU A 58 2.89 -15.43 -11.50
N SER A 59 3.61 -14.36 -11.82
CA SER A 59 3.61 -13.14 -10.99
C SER A 59 2.26 -12.43 -11.07
N HIS A 60 1.69 -12.32 -12.27
CA HIS A 60 0.38 -11.71 -12.50
C HIS A 60 -0.74 -12.48 -11.80
N GLU A 61 -0.78 -13.80 -11.98
CA GLU A 61 -1.76 -14.69 -11.34
C GLU A 61 -1.62 -14.70 -9.82
N SER A 62 -0.39 -14.70 -9.29
CA SER A 62 -0.15 -14.66 -7.84
C SER A 62 -0.72 -13.40 -7.22
N LEU A 63 -0.56 -12.24 -7.86
CA LEU A 63 -1.14 -10.97 -7.40
C LEU A 63 -2.66 -11.01 -7.44
N ALA A 64 -3.25 -11.51 -8.53
CA ALA A 64 -4.70 -11.63 -8.65
C ALA A 64 -5.29 -12.54 -7.57
N VAL A 65 -4.70 -13.72 -7.35
CA VAL A 65 -5.12 -14.67 -6.31
C VAL A 65 -4.99 -14.06 -4.92
N ALA A 66 -3.88 -13.36 -4.63
CA ALA A 66 -3.67 -12.71 -3.34
C ALA A 66 -4.73 -11.62 -3.08
N MET A 67 -4.96 -10.73 -4.04
CA MET A 67 -5.93 -9.64 -3.89
C MET A 67 -7.37 -10.15 -3.75
N ASN A 68 -7.74 -11.18 -4.50
CA ASN A 68 -9.07 -11.81 -4.39
C ASN A 68 -9.28 -12.45 -3.02
N ARG A 69 -8.26 -13.09 -2.43
CA ARG A 69 -8.33 -13.64 -1.06
C ARG A 69 -8.49 -12.55 0.01
N LEU A 70 -7.86 -11.40 -0.19
CA LEU A 70 -7.91 -10.26 0.73
C LEU A 70 -9.16 -9.38 0.54
N GLY A 71 -9.96 -9.62 -0.49
CA GLY A 71 -11.08 -8.75 -0.86
C GLY A 71 -10.66 -7.38 -1.40
N GLY A 72 -9.40 -7.24 -1.81
CA GLY A 72 -8.89 -6.07 -2.52
C GLY A 72 -9.09 -6.19 -4.03
N LYS A 73 -8.44 -5.32 -4.81
CA LYS A 73 -8.57 -5.31 -6.27
C LYS A 73 -7.23 -5.57 -6.95
N SER A 74 -7.22 -6.44 -7.96
CA SER A 74 -6.10 -6.54 -8.91
C SER A 74 -6.45 -5.80 -10.21
N ASN A 75 -5.42 -5.41 -10.96
CA ASN A 75 -5.57 -4.73 -12.25
C ASN A 75 -4.80 -5.51 -13.32
N THR A 76 -5.47 -5.87 -14.41
CA THR A 76 -4.92 -6.72 -15.48
C THR A 76 -3.80 -6.04 -16.28
N GLY A 77 -3.72 -4.71 -16.24
CA GLY A 77 -2.77 -3.96 -17.06
C GLY A 77 -3.27 -3.77 -18.50
N GLU A 78 -2.37 -3.33 -19.38
CA GLU A 78 -2.69 -3.05 -20.80
C GLU A 78 -2.68 -4.31 -21.69
N GLY A 79 -2.11 -5.41 -21.19
CA GLY A 79 -1.81 -6.62 -21.97
C GLY A 79 -2.95 -7.61 -22.19
N GLY A 80 -4.16 -7.29 -21.69
CA GLY A 80 -5.31 -8.21 -21.67
C GLY A 80 -5.43 -8.94 -20.34
#